data_AF-A0A1I0KR97-F1
#
_entry.id   AF-A0A1I0KR97-F1
#
_cell.length_a   1.000
_cell.length_b   1.000
_cell.length_c   1.000
_cell.angle_alpha   90.00
_cell.angle_beta   90.00
_cell.angle_gamma   90.00
#
_symmetry.space_group_name_H-M   'P 1'
#
loop_
_entity.id
_entity.type
_entity.pdbx_description
1 polymer ?
#
loop_
_entity_poly.entity_id
_entity_poly.type
_entity_poly.pdbx_seq_one_letter_code
_entity_poly.pdbx_strand_id
1 'polypeptide(L)'
;MLASHVRSDGGGFARGCLECLYHHPDADSPLENRAAFATPGVHYGRDTLGCGSTYLPFADMDAMRTAETAARLALRILRRELTGASLLSWKGDPTAFEQAGFTVTPRFAAMPGPFIEEQTAYLRADCPVCAA
;
A
#
# COMPACT_ATOMS: atom_id res chain seq x y z
N MET A 1 -3.76 -0.26 1.71
CA MET A 1 -4.85 0.74 1.87
C MET A 1 -4.56 1.63 3.04
N LEU A 2 -4.58 2.94 2.81
CA LEU A 2 -4.25 3.94 3.82
C LEU A 2 -5.52 4.67 4.27
N ALA A 3 -5.81 4.63 5.57
CA ALA A 3 -6.75 5.55 6.20
C ALA A 3 -6.05 6.89 6.46
N SER A 4 -5.97 7.75 5.43
CA SER A 4 -5.41 9.10 5.59
C SER A 4 -6.44 10.04 6.25
N HIS A 5 -5.98 11.20 6.73
CA HIS A 5 -6.85 12.27 7.28
C HIS A 5 -7.73 11.82 8.47
N VAL A 6 -7.25 10.87 9.26
CA VAL A 6 -7.88 10.49 10.54
C VAL A 6 -7.67 11.63 11.54
N ARG A 7 -8.73 12.06 12.24
CA ARG A 7 -8.59 13.10 13.27
C ARG A 7 -7.86 12.55 14.49
N SER A 8 -6.92 13.31 15.03
CA SER A 8 -6.28 13.02 16.31
C SER A 8 -7.09 13.62 17.46
N ASP A 9 -6.92 13.08 18.66
CA ASP A 9 -7.59 13.55 19.88
C ASP A 9 -7.28 15.02 20.21
N GLY A 10 -6.18 15.56 19.68
CA GLY A 10 -5.75 16.95 19.82
C GLY A 10 -6.41 17.95 18.85
N GLY A 11 -7.40 17.53 18.06
CA GLY A 11 -8.18 18.41 17.18
C GLY A 11 -7.64 18.59 15.77
N GLY A 12 -6.42 18.11 15.47
CA GLY A 12 -5.80 18.09 14.14
C GLY A 12 -5.96 16.76 13.39
N PHE A 13 -5.24 16.60 12.28
CA PHE A 13 -5.13 15.31 11.58
C PHE A 13 -3.92 14.53 12.10
N ALA A 14 -4.07 13.21 12.23
CA ALA A 14 -2.97 12.31 12.50
C ALA A 14 -1.96 12.34 11.34
N ARG A 15 -0.66 12.20 11.67
CA ARG A 15 0.40 12.04 10.66
C ARG A 15 0.17 10.77 9.85
N GLY A 16 0.51 10.82 8.56
CA GLY A 16 0.32 9.70 7.64
C GLY A 16 -0.54 10.04 6.44
N CYS A 17 0.02 10.85 5.54
CA CYS A 17 -0.61 11.22 4.29
C CYS A 17 -0.08 10.36 3.12
N LEU A 18 -0.60 10.60 1.91
CA LEU A 18 -0.12 9.93 0.71
C LEU A 18 1.35 10.26 0.39
N GLU A 19 1.84 11.46 0.73
CA GLU A 19 3.25 11.85 0.55
C GLU A 19 4.21 11.12 1.51
N CYS A 20 3.69 10.60 2.63
CA CYS A 20 4.45 9.65 3.44
C CYS A 20 4.59 8.30 2.73
N LEU A 21 3.54 7.85 2.06
CA LEU A 21 3.45 6.51 1.47
C LEU A 21 4.11 6.42 0.09
N TYR A 22 3.84 7.42 -0.75
CA TYR A 22 4.38 7.60 -2.08
C TYR A 22 5.34 8.78 -2.02
N HIS A 23 6.57 8.58 -2.47
CA HIS A 23 7.55 9.65 -2.54
C HIS A 23 8.56 9.39 -3.63
N HIS A 24 9.22 10.45 -4.04
CA HIS A 24 10.44 10.40 -4.82
C HIS A 24 11.62 10.31 -3.85
N PRO A 25 12.39 9.19 -3.82
CA PRO A 25 13.63 9.13 -3.07
C PRO A 25 14.60 10.28 -3.38
N ASP A 26 14.67 10.70 -4.65
CA ASP A 26 15.49 11.79 -5.18
C ASP A 26 14.68 12.55 -6.23
N ALA A 27 15.04 13.80 -6.55
CA ALA A 27 14.24 14.66 -7.43
C ALA A 27 13.95 14.06 -8.83
N ASP A 28 14.86 13.24 -9.35
CA ASP A 28 14.77 12.61 -10.67
C ASP A 28 14.33 11.13 -10.62
N SER A 29 14.08 10.57 -9.43
CA SER A 29 13.67 9.17 -9.30
C SER A 29 12.17 9.00 -9.60
N PRO A 30 11.72 7.82 -10.04
CA PRO A 30 10.29 7.56 -10.20
C PRO A 30 9.56 7.62 -8.85
N LEU A 31 8.25 7.87 -8.89
CA LEU A 31 7.43 7.83 -7.69
C LEU A 31 7.38 6.40 -7.13
N GLU A 32 7.82 6.21 -5.89
CA GLU A 32 7.86 4.90 -5.24
C GLU A 32 6.85 4.78 -4.10
N ASN A 33 6.16 3.65 -4.05
CA ASN A 33 5.33 3.26 -2.92
C ASN A 33 6.17 2.51 -1.87
N ARG A 34 6.37 3.09 -0.69
CA ARG A 34 7.14 2.50 0.41
C ARG A 34 6.50 1.23 0.99
N ALA A 35 5.22 1.01 0.74
CA ALA A 35 4.50 -0.20 1.11
C ALA A 35 4.40 -1.22 -0.03
N ALA A 36 5.08 -1.02 -1.16
CA ALA A 36 5.08 -2.01 -2.24
C ALA A 36 5.65 -3.35 -1.78
N PHE A 37 4.97 -4.43 -2.16
CA PHE A 37 5.46 -5.80 -1.98
C PHE A 37 6.23 -6.32 -3.19
N ALA A 38 5.98 -5.73 -4.36
CA ALA A 38 6.69 -5.98 -5.59
C ALA A 38 7.79 -4.90 -5.77
N THR A 39 8.94 -5.28 -6.31
CA THR A 39 10.06 -4.36 -6.58
C THR A 39 9.63 -3.17 -7.47
N PRO A 40 9.85 -1.91 -7.05
CA PRO A 40 9.51 -0.75 -7.87
C PRO A 40 10.22 -0.72 -9.24
N GLY A 41 9.62 -0.03 -10.21
CA GLY A 41 10.22 0.20 -11.54
C GLY A 41 10.09 -0.95 -12.54
N VAL A 42 9.46 -2.08 -12.16
CA VAL A 42 9.24 -3.23 -13.05
C VAL A 42 7.82 -3.20 -13.63
N HIS A 43 7.68 -3.55 -14.91
CA HIS A 43 6.37 -3.74 -15.55
C HIS A 43 5.86 -5.17 -15.32
N TYR A 44 4.82 -5.33 -14.51
CA TYR A 44 4.27 -6.64 -14.14
C TYR A 44 3.10 -7.12 -15.01
N GLY A 45 2.53 -6.23 -15.82
CA GLY A 45 1.39 -6.56 -16.64
C GLY A 45 1.75 -7.53 -17.77
N ARG A 46 0.83 -8.46 -18.06
CA ARG A 46 0.93 -9.36 -19.21
C ARG A 46 -0.05 -8.95 -20.29
N ASP A 47 0.36 -9.09 -21.54
CA ASP A 47 -0.51 -9.11 -22.70
C ASP A 47 -0.46 -10.53 -23.28
N THR A 48 -1.52 -11.31 -23.07
CA THR A 48 -1.59 -12.71 -23.53
C THR A 48 -2.28 -12.86 -24.88
N LEU A 49 -3.01 -11.84 -25.36
CA LEU A 49 -3.82 -11.94 -26.59
C LEU A 49 -3.42 -10.90 -27.65
N GLY A 50 -2.42 -10.06 -27.39
CA GLY A 50 -1.88 -9.10 -28.34
C GLY A 50 -2.85 -7.97 -28.71
N CYS A 51 -3.95 -7.81 -27.97
CA CYS A 51 -4.94 -6.77 -28.20
C CYS A 51 -4.63 -5.47 -27.45
N GLY A 52 -3.46 -5.37 -26.80
CA GLY A 52 -3.05 -4.21 -26.02
C GLY A 52 -3.72 -4.11 -24.65
N SER A 53 -4.50 -5.12 -24.24
CA SER A 53 -5.02 -5.19 -22.88
C SER A 53 -3.97 -5.80 -21.95
N THR A 54 -3.21 -4.93 -21.28
CA THR A 54 -2.33 -5.34 -20.20
C THR A 54 -3.14 -5.67 -18.94
N TYR A 55 -2.98 -6.86 -18.38
CA TYR A 55 -3.64 -7.25 -17.13
C TYR A 55 -2.66 -7.88 -16.13
N LEU A 56 -3.03 -7.83 -14.85
CA LEU A 56 -2.37 -8.58 -13.80
C LEU A 56 -3.11 -9.92 -13.63
N PRO A 57 -2.42 -11.07 -13.70
CA PRO A 57 -3.05 -12.37 -13.43
C PRO A 57 -3.73 -12.38 -12.07
N PHE A 58 -4.93 -12.95 -11.97
CA PHE A 58 -5.73 -13.08 -10.73
C PHE A 58 -6.19 -11.76 -10.08
N ALA A 59 -6.09 -10.64 -10.80
CA ALA A 59 -6.46 -9.32 -10.29
C ALA A 59 -7.90 -9.21 -9.76
N ASP A 60 -8.84 -10.01 -10.27
CA ASP A 60 -10.25 -9.91 -9.88
C ASP A 60 -10.48 -10.30 -8.41
N MET A 61 -9.92 -11.43 -7.99
CA MET A 61 -10.03 -11.87 -6.58
C MET A 61 -9.30 -10.91 -5.65
N ASP A 62 -8.14 -10.41 -6.08
CA ASP A 62 -7.34 -9.44 -5.33
C ASP A 62 -8.06 -8.09 -5.21
N ALA A 63 -8.76 -7.68 -6.28
CA ALA A 63 -9.59 -6.49 -6.31
C ALA A 63 -10.79 -6.64 -5.36
N MET A 64 -11.48 -7.79 -5.37
CA MET A 64 -12.58 -8.05 -4.44
C MET A 64 -12.12 -8.00 -2.98
N ARG A 65 -11.00 -8.66 -2.65
CA ARG A 65 -10.43 -8.64 -1.30
C ARG A 65 -10.00 -7.23 -0.88
N THR A 66 -9.44 -6.47 -1.81
CA THR A 66 -9.07 -5.07 -1.58
C THR A 66 -10.31 -4.22 -1.32
N ALA A 67 -11.35 -4.35 -2.13
CA ALA A 67 -12.61 -3.63 -1.95
C ALA A 67 -13.30 -3.97 -0.62
N GLU A 68 -13.35 -5.25 -0.24
CA GLU A 68 -13.90 -5.68 1.04
C GLU A 68 -13.14 -5.04 2.22
N THR A 69 -11.81 -5.12 2.18
CA THR A 69 -10.95 -4.57 3.23
C THR A 69 -11.07 -3.04 3.29
N ALA A 70 -11.23 -2.36 2.15
CA ALA A 70 -11.49 -0.92 2.07
C ALA A 70 -12.80 -0.55 2.76
N ALA A 71 -13.87 -1.29 2.45
CA ALA A 71 -15.19 -1.04 3.02
C ALA A 71 -15.19 -1.24 4.54
N ARG A 72 -14.51 -2.29 5.04
CA ARG A 72 -14.34 -2.52 6.48
C ARG A 72 -13.55 -1.40 7.16
N LEU A 73 -12.47 -0.92 6.52
CA LEU A 73 -11.69 0.21 7.03
C LEU A 73 -12.51 1.50 7.06
N ALA A 74 -13.31 1.76 6.04
CA ALA A 74 -14.22 2.90 6.00
C ALA A 74 -15.24 2.86 7.14
N LEU A 75 -15.82 1.70 7.45
CA LEU A 75 -16.71 1.53 8.60
C LEU A 75 -16.01 1.85 9.92
N ARG A 76 -14.76 1.40 10.11
CA ARG A 76 -13.95 1.74 11.30
C ARG A 76 -13.71 3.24 11.42
N ILE A 77 -13.43 3.93 10.30
CA ILE A 77 -13.28 5.40 10.27
C ILE A 77 -14.59 6.08 10.69
N LEU A 78 -15.72 5.69 10.09
CA LEU A 78 -17.03 6.30 10.37
C LEU A 78 -17.47 6.10 11.82
N ARG A 79 -17.09 4.97 12.43
CA ARG A 79 -17.32 4.67 13.85
C ARG A 79 -16.31 5.31 14.80
N ARG A 80 -15.31 6.03 14.27
CA ARG A 80 -14.20 6.63 15.03
C ARG A 80 -13.40 5.60 15.84
N GLU A 81 -13.24 4.41 15.27
CA GLU A 81 -12.49 3.30 15.88
C GLU A 81 -10.98 3.35 15.54
N LEU A 82 -10.55 4.33 14.73
CA LEU A 82 -9.14 4.54 14.40
C LEU A 82 -8.55 5.67 15.22
N THR A 83 -7.39 5.41 15.82
CA THR A 83 -6.60 6.38 16.61
C THR A 83 -5.52 7.09 15.80
N GLY A 84 -5.33 6.72 14.54
CA GLY A 84 -4.30 7.26 13.66
C GLY A 84 -4.46 6.81 12.22
N ALA A 85 -3.53 7.25 11.37
CA ALA A 85 -3.56 6.91 9.96
C ALA A 85 -3.06 5.48 9.71
N SER A 86 -3.97 4.50 9.82
CA SER A 86 -3.65 3.08 9.63
C SER A 86 -3.41 2.75 8.15
N LEU A 87 -2.31 2.07 7.87
CA LEU A 87 -2.00 1.39 6.62
C LEU A 87 -2.28 -0.11 6.77
N LEU A 88 -3.35 -0.58 6.13
CA LEU A 88 -3.66 -2.00 5.99
C LEU A 88 -2.97 -2.57 4.77
N SER A 89 -2.22 -3.64 4.96
CA SER A 89 -1.61 -4.38 3.86
C SER A 89 -1.95 -5.86 3.97
N TRP A 90 -2.06 -6.48 2.81
CA TRP A 90 -2.30 -7.91 2.72
C TRP A 90 -1.46 -8.49 1.57
N LYS A 91 -0.97 -9.70 1.77
CA LYS A 91 -0.17 -10.42 0.76
C LYS A 91 -0.72 -11.82 0.53
N GLY A 92 -0.63 -12.27 -0.71
CA GLY A 92 -0.85 -13.65 -1.10
C GLY A 92 0.44 -14.47 -1.09
N ASP A 93 0.36 -15.68 -1.62
CA ASP A 93 1.50 -16.56 -1.90
C ASP A 93 2.36 -15.97 -3.05
N PRO A 94 3.67 -15.76 -2.87
CA PRO A 94 4.52 -15.19 -3.92
C PRO A 94 4.94 -16.21 -4.97
N THR A 95 4.66 -17.51 -4.78
CA THR A 95 5.25 -18.59 -5.60
C THR A 95 5.10 -18.35 -7.11
N ALA A 96 3.90 -18.02 -7.61
CA ALA A 96 3.68 -17.78 -9.03
C ALA A 96 4.35 -16.48 -9.55
N PHE A 97 4.52 -15.49 -8.68
CA PHE A 97 5.18 -14.23 -8.98
C PHE A 97 6.70 -14.42 -9.10
N GLU A 98 7.29 -15.19 -8.19
CA GLU A 98 8.71 -15.53 -8.21
C GLU A 98 9.06 -16.50 -9.35
N GLN A 99 8.20 -17.49 -9.64
CA GLN A 99 8.35 -18.38 -10.80
C GLN A 99 8.32 -17.63 -12.15
N ALA A 100 7.67 -16.46 -12.19
CA ALA A 100 7.68 -15.59 -13.36
C ALA A 100 8.98 -14.75 -13.47
N GLY A 101 9.94 -14.91 -12.56
CA GLY A 101 11.21 -14.19 -12.53
C GLY A 101 11.17 -12.85 -11.81
N PHE A 102 10.07 -12.52 -11.11
CA PHE A 102 9.97 -11.29 -10.35
C PHE A 102 10.45 -11.46 -8.91
N THR A 103 10.80 -10.34 -8.27
CA THR A 103 11.29 -10.31 -6.89
C THR A 103 10.38 -9.50 -5.98
N VAL A 104 10.23 -9.97 -4.75
CA VAL A 104 9.49 -9.29 -3.70
C VAL A 104 10.41 -8.36 -2.89
N THR A 105 9.84 -7.35 -2.25
CA THR A 105 10.59 -6.40 -1.42
C THR A 105 10.95 -6.99 -0.05
N PRO A 106 11.96 -6.45 0.66
CA PRO A 106 12.26 -6.86 2.04
C PRO A 106 11.07 -6.75 2.98
N ARG A 107 10.17 -5.78 2.75
CA ARG A 107 8.92 -5.61 3.51
C ARG A 107 7.99 -6.80 3.35
N PHE A 108 7.87 -7.36 2.14
CA PHE A 108 7.07 -8.58 1.92
C PHE A 108 7.60 -9.75 2.76
N ALA A 109 8.92 -9.94 2.76
CA ALA A 109 9.58 -11.03 3.48
C ALA A 109 9.48 -10.85 5.00
N ALA A 110 9.64 -9.62 5.50
CA ALA A 110 9.57 -9.31 6.93
C ALA A 110 8.13 -9.36 7.50
N MET A 111 7.11 -9.33 6.65
CA MET A 111 5.71 -9.35 7.09
C MET A 111 5.33 -10.75 7.64
N PRO A 112 4.89 -10.84 8.92
CA PRO A 112 4.75 -12.10 9.65
C PRO A 112 3.56 -12.96 9.23
N GLY A 113 2.65 -12.44 8.40
CA GLY A 113 1.44 -13.14 7.99
C GLY A 113 0.82 -12.54 6.73
N PRO A 114 -0.39 -12.99 6.35
CA PRO A 114 -1.08 -12.51 5.14
C PRO A 114 -1.71 -11.13 5.32
N PHE A 115 -1.79 -10.61 6.55
CA PHE A 115 -2.33 -9.29 6.88
C PHE A 115 -1.48 -8.57 7.92
N ILE A 116 -1.36 -7.26 7.78
CA ILE A 116 -0.73 -6.38 8.76
C ILE A 116 -1.43 -5.02 8.74
N GLU A 117 -1.56 -4.43 9.92
CA GLU A 117 -1.98 -3.05 10.13
C GLU A 117 -0.82 -2.28 10.75
N GLU A 118 -0.38 -1.20 10.10
CA GLU A 118 0.73 -0.38 10.54
C GLU A 118 0.27 1.07 10.67
N GLN A 119 0.65 1.75 11.75
CA GLN A 119 0.31 3.16 11.95
C GLN A 119 1.50 4.10 11.73
N THR A 120 2.73 3.59 11.86
CA THR A 120 3.94 4.42 11.92
C THR A 120 5.02 4.04 10.90
N ALA A 121 5.07 2.79 10.44
CA ALA A 121 6.18 2.27 9.64
C ALA A 121 6.40 3.00 8.30
N TYR A 122 5.34 3.55 7.71
CA TYR A 122 5.40 4.28 6.44
C TYR A 122 5.53 5.80 6.63
N LEU A 123 5.54 6.30 7.87
CA LEU A 123 5.61 7.75 8.13
C LEU A 123 6.99 8.29 7.77
N ARG A 124 6.99 9.45 7.12
CA ARG A 124 8.20 10.22 6.82
C ARG A 124 8.38 11.35 7.82
N ALA A 125 9.56 11.40 8.44
CA ALA A 125 9.92 12.45 9.38
C ALA A 125 10.06 13.82 8.68
N ASP A 126 10.46 13.80 7.41
CA ASP A 126 10.70 14.93 6.52
C ASP A 126 9.49 15.25 5.62
N CYS A 127 8.31 14.70 5.89
CA CYS A 127 7.15 14.86 5.02
C CYS A 127 6.71 16.33 4.93
N PRO A 128 6.70 16.96 3.74
CA PRO A 128 6.34 18.37 3.59
C PRO A 128 4.86 18.67 3.88
N VAL A 129 4.01 17.63 3.99
CA VAL A 129 2.56 17.76 4.19
C VAL A 129 2.15 17.60 5.65
N CYS A 130 2.74 16.65 6.39
CA CYS A 130 2.28 16.28 7.73
C CYS A 130 3.42 16.07 8.75
N ALA A 131 4.62 16.61 8.52
CA ALA A 131 5.67 16.64 9.53
C ALA A 131 5.57 17.83 10.49
N ALA A 132 4.77 18.85 10.16
CA ALA A 132 4.51 20.03 10.98
C ALA A 132 3.50 19.75 12.11
#